data_AF-A0A382ILY2-F1
#
_entry.id   AF-A0A382ILY2-F1
#
_cell.length_a   1.000
_cell.length_b   1.000
_cell.length_c   1.000
_cell.angle_alpha   90.00
_cell.angle_beta   90.00
_cell.angle_gamma   90.00
#
_symmetry.space_group_name_H-M   'P 1'
#
loop_
_entity.id
_entity.type
_entity.pdbx_description
1 polymer ?
#
loop_
_entity_poly.entity_id
_entity_poly.type
_entity_poly.pdbx_seq_one_letter_code
_entity_poly.pdbx_strand_id
1 'polypeptide(L)'
;KNNLIKESDNICSHVFDFLGTDKLDWGNPIHWSSDLQSGYEWNNHFHTHYSQSELMPGNSIDIKIPWELNRLQHLVTLGQAWQLTNDEKYSQEFFSQLESWQESNPFCYGINWTTTMEVAIRAVNLIVAMDLLKDAPGWGTNCSSILKTIRQHGLYIEHNLEVGLQGKRIIVANHYLANICGMAFIGMSYQGFPESKRWAKTGIKALEQEMKRMVLDDGFFFESSTSYHRLAVELFLYPVIFGQRLGYEFSKSYLQKLEKMLELILYLTSPGGTVPQIGDNDDGRLLILSDYPDWPRHDHRYLLGIGAVIFNREDFKAACDICPEEVFWLYGIKGVEKFNHIIPDKSSLKSRAFFDAGLFVIRNDDKKDYALIRTRTNSKNPPTAHAHNDTLSLELWIDGESIFIDPGTYCYTLDSMNRNKFRSTYMHNTLRLDGEEINY
;
A
#
# COMPACT_ATOMS: atom_id res chain seq x y z
N LYS A 1 20.95 -6.82 -2.77
CA LYS A 1 22.04 -6.35 -1.87
C LYS A 1 22.68 -5.04 -2.34
N ASN A 2 23.41 -4.99 -3.46
CA ASN A 2 24.13 -3.76 -3.87
C ASN A 2 23.18 -2.57 -4.11
N ASN A 3 22.04 -2.77 -4.76
CA ASN A 3 21.03 -1.73 -4.96
C ASN A 3 20.49 -1.21 -3.61
N LEU A 4 20.10 -2.12 -2.70
CA LEU A 4 19.65 -1.77 -1.36
C LEU A 4 20.68 -0.91 -0.61
N ILE A 5 21.96 -1.31 -0.61
CA ILE A 5 23.05 -0.54 0.02
C ILE A 5 23.17 0.86 -0.59
N LYS A 6 23.13 0.95 -1.93
CA LYS A 6 23.20 2.23 -2.64
C LYS A 6 22.03 3.16 -2.25
N GLU A 7 20.81 2.64 -2.19
CA GLU A 7 19.66 3.45 -1.80
C GLU A 7 19.69 3.82 -0.31
N SER A 8 20.19 2.94 0.56
CA SER A 8 20.45 3.29 1.96
C SER A 8 21.50 4.38 2.12
N ASP A 9 22.56 4.38 1.31
CA ASP A 9 23.57 5.45 1.31
C ASP A 9 22.97 6.81 0.84
N ASN A 10 22.04 6.76 -0.11
CA ASN A 10 21.29 7.95 -0.53
C ASN A 10 20.37 8.45 0.61
N ILE A 11 19.69 7.54 1.31
CA ILE A 11 18.87 7.87 2.50
C ILE A 11 19.73 8.52 3.60
N CYS A 12 20.93 7.99 3.87
CA CYS A 12 21.90 8.61 4.80
C CYS A 12 22.39 10.00 4.36
N SER A 13 22.22 10.33 3.08
CA SER A 13 22.53 11.65 2.54
C SER A 13 21.29 12.54 2.48
N HIS A 14 20.14 12.07 2.97
CA HIS A 14 18.83 12.70 2.85
C HIS A 14 18.38 12.96 1.39
N VAL A 15 18.87 12.16 0.44
CA VAL A 15 18.56 12.31 -0.99
C VAL A 15 17.73 11.12 -1.47
N PHE A 16 16.43 11.29 -1.70
CA PHE A 16 15.57 10.22 -2.21
C PHE A 16 14.27 10.78 -2.85
N ASP A 17 13.58 9.92 -3.60
CA ASP A 17 12.42 10.24 -4.45
C ASP A 17 11.12 9.70 -3.84
N PHE A 18 10.04 10.48 -3.99
CA PHE A 18 8.66 10.04 -3.80
C PHE A 18 7.78 10.41 -4.99
N LEU A 19 6.78 9.58 -5.32
CA LEU A 19 5.70 9.92 -6.27
C LEU A 19 6.18 10.42 -7.65
N GLY A 20 7.36 9.96 -8.11
CA GLY A 20 7.92 10.37 -9.40
C GLY A 20 8.52 11.78 -9.39
N THR A 21 8.93 12.27 -8.22
CA THR A 21 9.83 13.42 -8.11
C THR A 21 11.21 13.06 -8.70
N ASP A 22 12.01 14.03 -9.13
CA ASP A 22 13.45 13.75 -9.25
C ASP A 22 14.03 13.49 -7.86
N LYS A 23 15.20 12.84 -7.73
CA LYS A 23 15.84 12.68 -6.41
C LYS A 23 16.04 14.05 -5.74
N LEU A 24 15.30 14.31 -4.66
CA LEU A 24 15.32 15.57 -3.91
C LEU A 24 16.25 15.46 -2.71
N ASP A 25 16.96 16.54 -2.40
CA ASP A 25 17.65 16.73 -1.12
C ASP A 25 16.64 17.24 -0.09
N TRP A 26 16.37 16.42 0.92
CA TRP A 26 15.37 16.69 1.95
C TRP A 26 15.86 17.62 3.07
N GLY A 27 17.10 18.11 2.98
CA GLY A 27 17.70 19.01 3.95
C GLY A 27 18.28 18.29 5.16
N ASN A 28 19.15 18.96 5.91
CA ASN A 28 19.74 18.45 7.15
C ASN A 28 19.62 19.49 8.28
N PRO A 29 18.68 19.34 9.23
CA PRO A 29 17.74 18.22 9.40
C PRO A 29 16.67 18.16 8.29
N ILE A 30 16.02 16.99 8.15
CA ILE A 30 14.98 16.75 7.13
C ILE A 30 13.79 17.70 7.30
N HIS A 31 13.30 18.22 6.19
CA HIS A 31 12.13 19.08 6.08
C HIS A 31 10.81 18.29 6.08
N TRP A 32 10.38 17.83 7.26
CA TRP A 32 9.23 16.91 7.41
C TRP A 32 7.84 17.48 7.06
N SER A 33 7.71 18.79 6.95
CA SER A 33 6.42 19.47 6.68
C SER A 33 6.48 20.33 5.42
N SER A 34 7.40 20.04 4.49
CA SER A 34 7.49 20.73 3.21
C SER A 34 7.05 19.88 2.03
N ASP A 35 6.47 20.54 1.05
CA ASP A 35 6.52 20.12 -0.34
C ASP A 35 7.73 20.80 -0.98
N LEU A 36 8.83 20.05 -1.13
CA LEU A 36 10.09 20.57 -1.66
C LEU A 36 10.02 20.92 -3.15
N GLN A 37 9.06 20.39 -3.91
CA GLN A 37 8.89 20.76 -5.31
C GLN A 37 8.38 22.19 -5.43
N SER A 38 7.42 22.58 -4.58
CA SER A 38 6.86 23.93 -4.56
C SER A 38 7.59 24.88 -3.61
N GLY A 39 8.38 24.35 -2.67
CA GLY A 39 8.99 25.10 -1.58
C GLY A 39 7.99 25.52 -0.50
N TYR A 40 6.80 24.95 -0.48
CA TYR A 40 5.75 25.29 0.49
C TYR A 40 5.95 24.53 1.80
N GLU A 41 5.91 25.27 2.92
CA GLU A 41 6.00 24.72 4.29
C GLU A 41 4.66 24.87 5.00
N TRP A 42 4.16 23.78 5.58
CA TRP A 42 2.98 23.85 6.44
C TRP A 42 3.34 24.28 7.86
N ASN A 43 2.61 25.26 8.39
CA ASN A 43 2.73 25.68 9.79
C ASN A 43 2.40 24.53 10.73
N ASN A 44 3.05 24.48 11.90
CA ASN A 44 2.81 23.45 12.90
C ASN A 44 1.60 23.79 13.79
N HIS A 45 0.43 23.27 13.45
CA HIS A 45 -0.81 23.45 14.20
C HIS A 45 -1.28 22.13 14.82
N PHE A 46 -2.15 22.22 15.83
CA PHE A 46 -2.88 21.06 16.29
C PHE A 46 -3.70 20.48 15.11
N HIS A 47 -3.64 19.17 14.90
CA HIS A 47 -4.12 18.51 13.67
C HIS A 47 -5.58 18.82 13.28
N THR A 48 -6.48 19.08 14.24
CA THR A 48 -7.88 19.44 13.94
C THR A 48 -8.09 20.91 13.58
N HIS A 49 -7.06 21.76 13.70
CA HIS A 49 -7.14 23.19 13.42
C HIS A 49 -6.79 23.54 11.97
N TYR A 50 -6.29 22.60 11.17
CA TYR A 50 -6.07 22.84 9.74
C TYR A 50 -7.40 22.95 9.01
N SER A 51 -7.60 24.04 8.29
CA SER A 51 -8.66 24.16 7.28
C SER A 51 -8.31 23.39 6.01
N GLN A 52 -9.33 23.04 5.22
CA GLN A 52 -9.11 22.40 3.91
C GLN A 52 -8.23 23.26 2.99
N SER A 53 -8.38 24.59 3.05
CA SER A 53 -7.55 25.54 2.29
C SER A 53 -6.11 25.61 2.79
N GLU A 54 -5.83 25.30 4.06
CA GLU A 54 -4.45 25.20 4.53
C GLU A 54 -3.80 23.89 4.09
N LEU A 55 -4.54 22.78 4.13
CA LEU A 55 -4.04 21.49 3.64
C LEU A 55 -3.87 21.47 2.13
N MET A 56 -4.73 22.18 1.41
CA MET A 56 -4.73 22.27 -0.05
C MET A 56 -4.74 23.76 -0.49
N PRO A 57 -3.61 24.47 -0.36
CA PRO A 57 -3.53 25.91 -0.58
C PRO A 57 -3.65 26.35 -2.05
N GLY A 58 -3.51 25.43 -3.02
CA GLY A 58 -3.76 25.73 -4.43
C GLY A 58 -2.83 24.99 -5.38
N ASN A 59 -2.86 25.39 -6.65
CA ASN A 59 -2.19 24.69 -7.75
C ASN A 59 -0.68 24.60 -7.53
N SER A 60 -0.13 23.43 -7.83
CA SER A 60 1.30 23.08 -7.71
C SER A 60 1.82 22.80 -6.29
N ILE A 61 0.97 22.82 -5.26
CA ILE A 61 1.33 22.40 -3.90
C ILE A 61 0.61 21.08 -3.61
N ASP A 62 1.36 20.03 -3.28
CA ASP A 62 0.78 18.71 -2.98
C ASP A 62 1.17 18.22 -1.59
N ILE A 63 0.19 18.18 -0.68
CA ILE A 63 0.35 17.62 0.67
C ILE A 63 0.72 16.14 0.66
N LYS A 64 0.48 15.42 -0.44
CA LYS A 64 0.90 14.03 -0.57
C LYS A 64 2.42 13.86 -0.52
N ILE A 65 3.19 14.85 -0.98
CA ILE A 65 4.65 14.81 -0.98
C ILE A 65 5.20 14.64 0.45
N PRO A 66 4.89 15.55 1.41
CA PRO A 66 5.29 15.33 2.79
C PRO A 66 4.59 14.13 3.41
N TRP A 67 3.32 13.84 3.11
CA TRP A 67 2.68 12.64 3.69
C TRP A 67 3.39 11.34 3.30
N GLU A 68 3.84 11.18 2.05
CA GLU A 68 4.56 9.99 1.61
C GLU A 68 5.90 9.83 2.35
N LEU A 69 6.67 10.92 2.47
CA LEU A 69 7.88 10.95 3.32
C LEU A 69 7.58 10.48 4.74
N ASN A 70 6.49 10.99 5.30
CA ASN A 70 6.10 10.75 6.68
C ASN A 70 5.37 9.41 6.88
N ARG A 71 5.27 8.56 5.86
CA ARG A 71 5.03 7.11 6.06
C ARG A 71 6.26 6.39 6.60
N LEU A 72 7.43 7.02 6.53
CA LEU A 72 8.72 6.52 7.04
C LEU A 72 9.10 5.14 6.48
N GLN A 73 8.69 4.86 5.23
CA GLN A 73 8.99 3.60 4.57
C GLN A 73 10.50 3.41 4.34
N HIS A 74 11.23 4.51 4.06
CA HIS A 74 12.69 4.50 3.87
C HIS A 74 13.46 4.02 5.10
N LEU A 75 12.88 4.16 6.30
CA LEU A 75 13.50 3.65 7.53
C LEU A 75 13.56 2.12 7.58
N VAL A 76 12.64 1.42 6.89
CA VAL A 76 12.72 -0.03 6.72
C VAL A 76 13.96 -0.40 5.90
N THR A 77 14.24 0.35 4.82
CA THR A 77 15.42 0.16 3.97
C THR A 77 16.72 0.31 4.76
N LEU A 78 16.82 1.29 5.68
CA LEU A 78 17.97 1.42 6.59
C LEU A 78 18.12 0.20 7.52
N GLY A 79 17.01 -0.29 8.08
CA GLY A 79 17.01 -1.50 8.90
C GLY A 79 17.48 -2.75 8.12
N GLN A 80 17.03 -2.89 6.87
CA GLN A 80 17.48 -3.97 5.98
C GLN A 80 18.98 -3.86 5.66
N ALA A 81 19.49 -2.66 5.42
CA ALA A 81 20.91 -2.45 5.15
C ALA A 81 21.77 -2.80 6.36
N TRP A 82 21.34 -2.39 7.56
CA TRP A 82 21.99 -2.78 8.81
C TRP A 82 22.03 -4.31 8.95
N GLN A 83 20.91 -5.01 8.77
CA GLN A 83 20.86 -6.48 8.82
C GLN A 83 21.81 -7.16 7.82
N LEU A 84 22.03 -6.56 6.64
CA LEU A 84 22.87 -7.15 5.58
C LEU A 84 24.38 -6.83 5.69
N THR A 85 24.73 -5.79 6.43
CA THR A 85 26.09 -5.23 6.45
C THR A 85 26.69 -5.15 7.85
N ASN A 86 25.85 -5.04 8.88
CA ASN A 86 26.21 -4.69 10.24
C ASN A 86 26.96 -3.35 10.36
N ASP A 87 26.80 -2.46 9.37
CA ASP A 87 27.38 -1.12 9.37
C ASP A 87 26.52 -0.19 10.24
N GLU A 88 27.11 0.31 11.32
CA GLU A 88 26.40 1.13 12.32
C GLU A 88 25.85 2.43 11.73
N LYS A 89 26.41 2.93 10.62
CA LYS A 89 25.94 4.17 10.00
C LYS A 89 24.44 4.11 9.68
N TYR A 90 23.93 2.96 9.25
CA TYR A 90 22.51 2.81 8.91
C TYR A 90 21.61 2.84 10.14
N SER A 91 22.05 2.20 11.24
CA SER A 91 21.32 2.26 12.50
C SER A 91 21.38 3.63 13.17
N GLN A 92 22.54 4.31 13.11
CA GLN A 92 22.72 5.66 13.63
C GLN A 92 21.84 6.66 12.88
N GLU A 93 21.80 6.55 11.55
CA GLU A 93 20.95 7.35 10.69
C GLU A 93 19.47 7.14 10.99
N PHE A 94 19.02 5.88 11.14
CA PHE A 94 17.64 5.58 11.52
C PHE A 94 17.25 6.29 12.82
N PHE A 95 18.08 6.19 13.86
CA PHE A 95 17.77 6.82 15.15
C PHE A 95 17.79 8.35 15.05
N SER A 96 18.73 8.93 14.29
CA SER A 96 18.82 10.37 14.09
C SER A 96 17.61 10.93 13.33
N GLN A 97 17.20 10.29 12.23
CA GLN A 97 16.02 10.71 11.48
C GLN A 97 14.74 10.57 12.31
N LEU A 98 14.60 9.50 13.10
CA LEU A 98 13.43 9.31 13.95
C LEU A 98 13.36 10.34 15.09
N GLU A 99 14.50 10.68 15.70
CA GLU A 99 14.59 11.77 16.69
C GLU A 99 14.19 13.11 16.07
N SER A 100 14.77 13.45 14.91
CA SER A 100 14.40 14.67 14.15
C SER A 100 12.91 14.69 13.82
N TRP A 101 12.34 13.56 13.39
CA TRP A 101 10.92 13.45 13.11
C TRP A 101 10.06 13.71 14.36
N GLN A 102 10.44 13.13 15.50
CA GLN A 102 9.74 13.31 16.79
C GLN A 102 9.75 14.76 17.26
N GLU A 103 10.87 15.49 17.05
CA GLU A 103 11.00 16.90 17.39
C GLU A 103 10.13 17.79 16.50
N SER A 104 10.12 17.53 15.18
CA SER A 104 9.34 18.30 14.21
C SER A 104 7.85 17.96 14.22
N ASN A 105 7.47 16.75 14.66
CA ASN A 105 6.09 16.25 14.63
C ASN A 105 5.57 15.83 16.02
N PRO A 106 5.47 16.76 17.00
CA PRO A 106 4.93 16.44 18.32
C PRO A 106 3.55 15.79 18.21
N PHE A 107 3.20 14.96 19.19
CA PHE A 107 1.94 14.23 19.21
C PHE A 107 0.72 15.13 18.95
N CYS A 108 -0.05 14.83 17.89
CA CYS A 108 -1.23 15.56 17.43
C CYS A 108 -0.96 16.95 16.82
N TYR A 109 0.29 17.30 16.51
CA TYR A 109 0.69 18.58 15.92
C TYR A 109 1.42 18.37 14.59
N GLY A 110 1.07 19.19 13.58
CA GLY A 110 1.62 19.11 12.24
C GLY A 110 0.70 18.38 11.26
N ILE A 111 0.96 18.57 9.97
CA ILE A 111 0.21 17.90 8.89
C ILE A 111 0.34 16.38 8.93
N ASN A 112 1.38 15.85 9.56
CA ASN A 112 1.63 14.41 9.62
C ASN A 112 0.70 13.65 10.59
N TRP A 113 -0.17 14.40 11.29
CA TRP A 113 -1.24 13.86 12.12
C TRP A 113 -2.63 14.17 11.56
N THR A 114 -2.80 14.79 10.39
CA THR A 114 -4.15 15.20 9.92
C THR A 114 -4.93 14.07 9.24
N THR A 115 -4.24 13.02 8.79
CA THR A 115 -4.85 11.84 8.16
C THR A 115 -4.43 10.56 8.90
N THR A 116 -5.41 9.83 9.43
CA THR A 116 -5.16 8.67 10.31
C THR A 116 -4.56 7.48 9.54
N MET A 117 -4.83 7.34 8.24
CA MET A 117 -4.22 6.34 7.37
C MET A 117 -2.70 6.50 7.35
N GLU A 118 -2.21 7.73 7.22
CA GLU A 118 -0.79 8.05 7.25
C GLU A 118 -0.16 7.70 8.60
N VAL A 119 -0.85 8.01 9.70
CA VAL A 119 -0.45 7.61 11.06
C VAL A 119 -0.38 6.09 11.19
N ALA A 120 -1.35 5.37 10.64
CA ALA A 120 -1.39 3.91 10.70
C ALA A 120 -0.28 3.25 9.89
N ILE A 121 -0.05 3.70 8.64
CA ILE A 121 1.02 3.19 7.78
C ILE A 121 2.40 3.47 8.41
N ARG A 122 2.62 4.69 8.92
CA ARG A 122 3.85 5.05 9.63
C ARG A 122 4.10 4.15 10.84
N ALA A 123 3.08 3.85 11.63
CA ALA A 123 3.22 2.95 12.77
C ALA A 123 3.65 1.54 12.35
N VAL A 124 3.09 1.00 11.26
CA VAL A 124 3.49 -0.31 10.73
C VAL A 124 4.94 -0.29 10.24
N ASN A 125 5.35 0.73 9.48
CA ASN A 125 6.74 0.85 9.01
C ASN A 125 7.73 0.98 10.16
N LEU A 126 7.41 1.78 11.19
CA LEU A 126 8.23 1.88 12.39
C LEU A 126 8.33 0.54 13.13
N ILE A 127 7.23 -0.21 13.28
CA ILE A 127 7.26 -1.56 13.89
C ILE A 127 8.22 -2.48 13.16
N VAL A 128 8.18 -2.49 11.83
CA VAL A 128 9.05 -3.37 11.01
C VAL A 128 10.51 -2.92 11.08
N ALA A 129 10.78 -1.62 10.92
CA ALA A 129 12.14 -1.08 11.02
C ALA A 129 12.76 -1.33 12.41
N MET A 130 11.94 -1.21 13.46
CA MET A 130 12.32 -1.55 14.83
C MET A 130 12.71 -3.02 15.00
N ASP A 131 11.93 -3.96 14.47
CA ASP A 131 12.29 -5.38 14.56
C ASP A 131 13.60 -5.70 13.82
N LEU A 132 13.85 -5.01 12.70
CA LEU A 132 15.11 -5.10 11.97
C LEU A 132 16.29 -4.49 12.75
N LEU A 133 16.08 -3.54 13.65
CA LEU A 133 17.15 -2.81 14.35
C LEU A 133 17.26 -3.12 15.85
N LYS A 134 16.47 -4.08 16.37
CA LYS A 134 16.41 -4.39 17.81
C LYS A 134 17.74 -4.81 18.44
N ASP A 135 18.66 -5.34 17.63
CA ASP A 135 19.98 -5.80 18.03
C ASP A 135 21.08 -4.78 17.69
N ALA A 136 20.72 -3.60 17.17
CA ALA A 136 21.66 -2.57 16.75
C ALA A 136 22.20 -1.75 17.95
N PRO A 137 23.45 -1.26 17.87
CA PRO A 137 23.95 -0.26 18.81
C PRO A 137 23.04 0.97 18.84
N GLY A 138 22.75 1.48 20.04
CA GLY A 138 21.83 2.61 20.24
C GLY A 138 20.37 2.20 20.49
N TRP A 139 19.97 0.95 20.24
CA TRP A 139 18.61 0.47 20.54
C TRP A 139 18.21 0.71 21.99
N GLY A 140 19.08 0.33 22.95
CA GLY A 140 18.81 0.47 24.38
C GLY A 140 18.53 1.92 24.81
N THR A 141 19.23 2.89 24.22
CA THR A 141 19.06 4.32 24.50
C THR A 141 17.75 4.86 23.91
N ASN A 142 17.39 4.42 22.70
CA ASN A 142 16.27 4.99 21.94
C ASN A 142 14.93 4.28 22.18
N CYS A 143 14.95 3.00 22.58
CA CYS A 143 13.79 2.14 22.75
C CYS A 143 12.62 2.81 23.49
N SER A 144 12.88 3.48 24.62
CA SER A 144 11.82 4.12 25.39
C SER A 144 11.13 5.26 24.64
N SER A 145 11.89 6.07 23.89
CA SER A 145 11.32 7.16 23.08
C SER A 145 10.46 6.58 21.96
N ILE A 146 10.97 5.56 21.27
CA ILE A 146 10.28 4.95 20.14
C ILE A 146 8.98 4.25 20.60
N LEU A 147 9.01 3.51 21.72
CA LEU A 147 7.81 2.89 22.28
C LEU A 147 6.76 3.92 22.69
N LYS A 148 7.18 5.09 23.20
CA LYS A 148 6.27 6.21 23.46
C LYS A 148 5.61 6.70 22.16
N THR A 149 6.39 6.87 21.10
CA THR A 149 5.87 7.22 19.76
C THR A 149 4.89 6.19 19.25
N ILE A 150 5.19 4.89 19.30
CA ILE A 150 4.26 3.84 18.88
C ILE A 150 2.95 3.89 19.67
N ARG A 151 3.02 4.06 21.00
CA ARG A 151 1.81 4.16 21.83
C ARG A 151 0.99 5.40 21.48
N GLN A 152 1.63 6.53 21.18
CA GLN A 152 0.96 7.74 20.70
C GLN A 152 0.21 7.49 19.39
N HIS A 153 0.82 6.76 18.44
CA HIS A 153 0.14 6.38 17.19
C HIS A 153 -1.09 5.50 17.48
N GLY A 154 -0.97 4.50 18.36
CA GLY A 154 -2.10 3.65 18.74
C GLY A 154 -3.26 4.43 19.38
N LEU A 155 -2.94 5.36 20.30
CA LEU A 155 -3.92 6.25 20.92
C LEU A 155 -4.57 7.17 19.90
N TYR A 156 -3.79 7.74 18.97
CA TYR A 156 -4.31 8.60 17.92
C TYR A 156 -5.30 7.84 17.03
N ILE A 157 -4.90 6.68 16.52
CA ILE A 157 -5.71 5.85 15.63
C ILE A 157 -7.03 5.47 16.31
N GLU A 158 -6.98 5.07 17.58
CA GLU A 158 -8.19 4.70 18.34
C GLU A 158 -9.21 5.83 18.45
N HIS A 159 -8.76 7.09 18.53
CA HIS A 159 -9.64 8.25 18.71
C HIS A 159 -9.99 8.97 17.40
N ASN A 160 -9.35 8.62 16.28
CA ASN A 160 -9.49 9.32 15.00
C ASN A 160 -9.75 8.37 13.82
N LEU A 161 -10.50 7.28 14.02
CA LEU A 161 -10.86 6.37 12.94
C LEU A 161 -11.56 7.11 11.78
N GLU A 162 -11.11 6.90 10.54
CA GLU A 162 -11.63 7.57 9.35
C GLU A 162 -12.94 6.91 8.88
N VAL A 163 -14.01 7.20 9.62
CA VAL A 163 -15.34 6.68 9.36
C VAL A 163 -16.23 7.81 8.84
N GLY A 164 -16.65 7.72 7.58
CA GLY A 164 -17.62 8.61 6.97
C GLY A 164 -19.06 8.24 7.33
N LEU A 165 -19.95 9.22 7.31
CA LEU A 165 -21.39 9.03 7.44
C LEU A 165 -22.11 9.68 6.26
N GLN A 166 -22.93 8.90 5.56
CA GLN A 166 -23.90 9.43 4.58
C GLN A 166 -25.30 9.01 5.01
N GLY A 167 -26.06 9.97 5.54
CA GLY A 167 -27.32 9.69 6.21
C GLY A 167 -27.10 8.80 7.44
N LYS A 168 -27.72 7.60 7.45
CA LYS A 168 -27.56 6.59 8.52
C LYS A 168 -26.54 5.50 8.19
N ARG A 169 -25.87 5.59 7.04
CA ARG A 169 -24.91 4.58 6.58
C ARG A 169 -23.49 5.00 6.93
N ILE A 170 -22.75 4.04 7.49
CA ILE A 170 -21.31 4.12 7.65
C ILE A 170 -20.67 3.92 6.27
N ILE A 171 -19.91 4.92 5.82
CA ILE A 171 -19.03 4.83 4.66
C ILE A 171 -17.60 4.69 5.17
N VAL A 172 -16.95 3.66 4.71
CA VAL A 172 -15.54 3.38 4.97
C VAL A 172 -14.90 3.01 3.65
N ALA A 173 -13.59 3.14 3.57
CA ALA A 173 -12.77 2.86 2.41
C ALA A 173 -11.39 2.36 2.89
N ASN A 174 -10.41 2.37 1.99
CA ASN A 174 -9.03 1.98 2.25
C ASN A 174 -8.41 2.72 3.45
N HIS A 175 -8.78 3.99 3.69
CA HIS A 175 -8.34 4.76 4.86
C HIS A 175 -8.71 4.08 6.19
N TYR A 176 -9.99 3.74 6.36
CA TYR A 176 -10.46 3.01 7.53
C TYR A 176 -9.77 1.66 7.68
N LEU A 177 -9.60 0.94 6.55
CA LEU A 177 -8.91 -0.34 6.52
C LEU A 177 -7.46 -0.21 7.00
N ALA A 178 -6.76 0.85 6.59
CA ALA A 178 -5.42 1.16 7.07
C ALA A 178 -5.41 1.48 8.57
N ASN A 179 -6.38 2.25 9.08
CA ASN A 179 -6.48 2.57 10.51
C ASN A 179 -6.58 1.29 11.36
N ILE A 180 -7.52 0.39 11.02
CA ILE A 180 -7.74 -0.84 11.80
C ILE A 180 -6.58 -1.83 11.63
N CYS A 181 -5.90 -1.84 10.48
CA CYS A 181 -4.67 -2.58 10.26
C CYS A 181 -3.56 -2.09 11.19
N GLY A 182 -3.27 -0.78 11.21
CA GLY A 182 -2.27 -0.18 12.11
C GLY A 182 -2.58 -0.45 13.59
N MET A 183 -3.85 -0.33 13.99
CA MET A 183 -4.29 -0.67 15.35
C MET A 183 -4.03 -2.14 15.70
N ALA A 184 -4.35 -3.08 14.79
CA ALA A 184 -4.06 -4.49 14.99
C ALA A 184 -2.55 -4.73 15.11
N PHE A 185 -1.74 -4.15 14.23
CA PHE A 185 -0.28 -4.27 14.24
C PHE A 185 0.34 -3.82 15.55
N ILE A 186 -0.01 -2.62 16.04
CA ILE A 186 0.50 -2.10 17.32
C ILE A 186 0.06 -3.02 18.46
N GLY A 187 -1.22 -3.37 18.49
CA GLY A 187 -1.81 -4.19 19.54
C GLY A 187 -1.23 -5.60 19.62
N MET A 188 -0.90 -6.22 18.47
CA MET A 188 -0.27 -7.54 18.42
C MET A 188 1.21 -7.48 18.82
N SER A 189 1.95 -6.48 18.32
CA SER A 189 3.42 -6.42 18.44
C SER A 189 3.91 -6.04 19.84
N TYR A 190 3.17 -5.19 20.56
CA TYR A 190 3.65 -4.63 21.83
C TYR A 190 2.70 -4.86 22.99
N GLN A 191 2.78 -6.02 23.67
CA GLN A 191 1.90 -6.36 24.80
C GLN A 191 2.14 -5.54 26.09
N GLY A 192 3.12 -4.65 26.11
CA GLY A 192 3.48 -3.84 27.28
C GLY A 192 2.58 -2.64 27.54
N PHE A 193 1.78 -2.18 26.57
CA PHE A 193 0.88 -1.05 26.77
C PHE A 193 -0.45 -1.50 27.40
N PRO A 194 -1.07 -0.66 28.27
CA PRO A 194 -2.39 -0.94 28.82
C PRO A 194 -3.46 -1.23 27.75
N GLU A 195 -3.34 -0.60 26.57
CA GLU A 195 -4.31 -0.66 25.49
C GLU A 195 -4.12 -1.86 24.54
N SER A 196 -2.95 -2.51 24.54
CA SER A 196 -2.54 -3.43 23.46
C SER A 196 -3.50 -4.58 23.22
N LYS A 197 -3.98 -5.23 24.28
CA LYS A 197 -4.96 -6.32 24.16
C LYS A 197 -6.28 -5.84 23.54
N ARG A 198 -6.70 -4.61 23.85
CA ARG A 198 -7.90 -3.99 23.27
C ARG A 198 -7.66 -3.69 21.79
N TRP A 199 -6.54 -3.06 21.44
CA TRP A 199 -6.19 -2.74 20.06
C TRP A 199 -6.07 -3.98 19.17
N ALA A 200 -5.38 -5.04 19.63
CA ALA A 200 -5.29 -6.30 18.88
C ALA A 200 -6.67 -6.90 18.63
N LYS A 201 -7.48 -7.05 19.69
CA LYS A 201 -8.82 -7.63 19.61
C LYS A 201 -9.75 -6.82 18.70
N THR A 202 -9.76 -5.49 18.86
CA THR A 202 -10.62 -4.59 18.08
C THR A 202 -10.18 -4.56 16.63
N GLY A 203 -8.88 -4.39 16.35
CA GLY A 203 -8.33 -4.34 15.00
C GLY A 203 -8.57 -5.64 14.22
N ILE A 204 -8.24 -6.80 14.80
CA ILE A 204 -8.48 -8.11 14.14
C ILE A 204 -9.98 -8.32 13.88
N LYS A 205 -10.83 -8.03 14.88
CA LYS A 205 -12.28 -8.16 14.70
C LYS A 205 -12.81 -7.24 13.60
N ALA A 206 -12.29 -6.01 13.50
CA ALA A 206 -12.68 -5.07 12.46
C ALA A 206 -12.20 -5.55 11.08
N LEU A 207 -10.95 -6.03 10.96
CA LEU A 207 -10.43 -6.62 9.72
C LEU A 207 -11.31 -7.78 9.22
N GLU A 208 -11.74 -8.66 10.13
CA GLU A 208 -12.69 -9.75 9.84
C GLU A 208 -14.05 -9.27 9.32
N GLN A 209 -14.52 -8.12 9.82
CA GLN A 209 -15.77 -7.51 9.38
C GLN A 209 -15.59 -6.84 8.01
N GLU A 210 -14.49 -6.12 7.81
CA GLU A 210 -14.19 -5.42 6.55
C GLU A 210 -13.86 -6.36 5.40
N MET A 211 -13.21 -7.49 5.66
CA MET A 211 -13.03 -8.55 4.65
C MET A 211 -14.39 -9.02 4.09
N LYS A 212 -15.44 -9.04 4.91
CA LYS A 212 -16.79 -9.41 4.46
C LYS A 212 -17.51 -8.26 3.74
N ARG A 213 -17.24 -7.02 4.14
CA ARG A 213 -17.94 -5.82 3.66
C ARG A 213 -17.33 -5.22 2.39
N MET A 214 -16.00 -5.15 2.33
CA MET A 214 -15.24 -4.42 1.31
C MET A 214 -14.69 -5.30 0.20
N VAL A 215 -14.65 -6.62 0.38
CA VAL A 215 -14.19 -7.56 -0.63
C VAL A 215 -15.39 -8.28 -1.22
N LEU A 216 -15.50 -8.31 -2.55
CA LEU A 216 -16.57 -8.97 -3.28
C LEU A 216 -16.40 -10.49 -3.25
N ASP A 217 -17.43 -11.25 -3.64
CA ASP A 217 -17.40 -12.71 -3.51
C ASP A 217 -16.42 -13.39 -4.46
N ASP A 218 -16.10 -12.73 -5.57
CA ASP A 218 -15.05 -13.09 -6.53
C ASP A 218 -13.65 -12.54 -6.18
N GLY A 219 -13.51 -11.85 -5.03
CA GLY A 219 -12.23 -11.44 -4.46
C GLY A 219 -11.82 -10.00 -4.74
N PHE A 220 -12.56 -9.23 -5.55
CA PHE A 220 -12.15 -7.85 -5.84
C PHE A 220 -12.41 -6.91 -4.67
N PHE A 221 -11.52 -5.93 -4.49
CA PHE A 221 -11.73 -4.87 -3.51
C PHE A 221 -12.70 -3.84 -4.10
N PHE A 222 -13.74 -3.48 -3.36
CA PHE A 222 -14.90 -2.73 -3.85
C PHE A 222 -14.62 -1.31 -4.41
N GLU A 223 -13.42 -0.76 -4.23
CA GLU A 223 -13.01 0.57 -4.72
C GLU A 223 -12.71 0.64 -6.22
N SER A 224 -12.89 -0.46 -6.95
CA SER A 224 -12.86 -0.46 -8.41
C SER A 224 -11.53 0.03 -9.02
N SER A 225 -10.42 -0.21 -8.32
CA SER A 225 -9.06 0.09 -8.77
C SER A 225 -8.13 -1.08 -8.50
N THR A 226 -7.24 -1.36 -9.46
CA THR A 226 -6.23 -2.41 -9.32
C THR A 226 -5.13 -2.03 -8.33
N SER A 227 -4.76 -0.75 -8.24
CA SER A 227 -3.78 -0.27 -7.25
C SER A 227 -4.33 -0.31 -5.83
N TYR A 228 -5.57 0.16 -5.62
CA TYR A 228 -6.22 0.07 -4.31
C TYR A 228 -6.54 -1.37 -3.93
N HIS A 229 -6.80 -2.26 -4.90
CA HIS A 229 -6.88 -3.69 -4.64
C HIS A 229 -5.55 -4.23 -4.08
N ARG A 230 -4.40 -3.89 -4.69
CA ARG A 230 -3.08 -4.27 -4.17
C ARG A 230 -2.86 -3.78 -2.75
N LEU A 231 -3.11 -2.49 -2.48
CA LEU A 231 -2.99 -1.93 -1.13
C LEU A 231 -3.90 -2.67 -0.14
N ALA A 232 -5.16 -2.93 -0.50
CA ALA A 232 -6.08 -3.66 0.35
C ALA A 232 -5.60 -5.10 0.63
N VAL A 233 -5.03 -5.78 -0.37
CA VAL A 233 -4.40 -7.10 -0.15
C VAL A 233 -3.28 -7.00 0.87
N GLU A 234 -2.39 -6.01 0.80
CA GLU A 234 -1.35 -5.81 1.82
C GLU A 234 -1.93 -5.57 3.22
N LEU A 235 -2.93 -4.70 3.32
CA LEU A 235 -3.62 -4.36 4.57
C LEU A 235 -4.33 -5.56 5.20
N PHE A 236 -4.78 -6.54 4.41
CA PHE A 236 -5.38 -7.78 4.91
C PHE A 236 -4.36 -8.91 5.12
N LEU A 237 -3.33 -9.00 4.29
CA LEU A 237 -2.34 -10.07 4.26
C LEU A 237 -1.31 -9.92 5.38
N TYR A 238 -0.70 -8.75 5.52
CA TYR A 238 0.38 -8.58 6.50
C TYR A 238 -0.07 -8.80 7.95
N PRO A 239 -1.27 -8.38 8.41
CA PRO A 239 -1.75 -8.76 9.73
C PRO A 239 -1.81 -10.27 9.97
N VAL A 240 -2.12 -11.07 8.94
CA VAL A 240 -2.11 -12.54 9.06
C VAL A 240 -0.69 -13.05 9.27
N ILE A 241 0.27 -12.56 8.49
CA ILE A 241 1.67 -13.02 8.54
C ILE A 241 2.29 -12.70 9.91
N PHE A 242 2.13 -11.46 10.37
CA PHE A 242 2.63 -11.02 11.67
C PHE A 242 1.84 -11.67 12.81
N GLY A 243 0.51 -11.74 12.68
CA GLY A 243 -0.37 -12.36 13.65
C GLY A 243 -0.01 -13.82 13.92
N GLN A 244 0.18 -14.64 12.88
CA GLN A 244 0.57 -16.05 13.01
C GLN A 244 1.88 -16.23 13.80
N ARG A 245 2.88 -15.35 13.56
CA ARG A 245 4.16 -15.37 14.29
C ARG A 245 4.01 -14.99 15.76
N LEU A 246 3.04 -14.13 16.06
CA LEU A 246 2.75 -13.62 17.40
C LEU A 246 1.66 -14.42 18.13
N GLY A 247 1.15 -15.51 17.54
CA GLY A 247 0.12 -16.38 18.14
C GLY A 247 -1.32 -15.86 18.01
N TYR A 248 -1.59 -14.94 17.08
CA TYR A 248 -2.92 -14.50 16.71
C TYR A 248 -3.44 -15.26 15.49
N GLU A 249 -4.71 -15.62 15.52
CA GLU A 249 -5.37 -16.38 14.46
C GLU A 249 -6.45 -15.54 13.78
N PHE A 250 -6.60 -15.77 12.47
CA PHE A 250 -7.69 -15.25 11.65
C PHE A 250 -8.60 -16.40 11.23
N SER A 251 -9.87 -16.10 10.96
CA SER A 251 -10.87 -17.08 10.60
C SER A 251 -10.56 -17.75 9.26
N LYS A 252 -10.99 -19.01 9.10
CA LYS A 252 -10.90 -19.70 7.81
C LYS A 252 -11.59 -18.93 6.68
N SER A 253 -12.73 -18.29 6.97
CA SER A 253 -13.44 -17.45 6.00
C SER A 253 -12.62 -16.24 5.55
N TYR A 254 -11.85 -15.64 6.46
CA TYR A 254 -10.96 -14.54 6.13
C TYR A 254 -9.86 -15.00 5.19
N LEU A 255 -9.19 -16.11 5.54
CA LEU A 255 -8.11 -16.68 4.73
C LEU A 255 -8.57 -17.10 3.34
N GLN A 256 -9.75 -17.73 3.24
CA GLN A 256 -10.36 -18.10 1.96
C GLN A 256 -10.65 -16.88 1.08
N LYS A 257 -11.14 -15.78 1.67
CA LYS A 257 -11.46 -14.57 0.91
C LYS A 257 -10.18 -13.83 0.49
N LEU A 258 -9.16 -13.79 1.36
CA LEU A 258 -7.82 -13.29 1.03
C LEU A 258 -7.17 -14.08 -0.11
N GLU A 259 -7.29 -15.41 -0.11
CA GLU A 259 -6.80 -16.25 -1.21
C GLU A 259 -7.49 -15.90 -2.55
N LYS A 260 -8.79 -15.59 -2.55
CA LYS A 260 -9.48 -15.10 -3.75
C LYS A 260 -8.99 -13.73 -4.22
N MET A 261 -8.62 -12.83 -3.30
CA MET A 261 -8.02 -11.55 -3.69
C MET A 261 -6.70 -11.77 -4.45
N LEU A 262 -5.84 -12.67 -3.95
CA LEU A 262 -4.60 -13.05 -4.63
C LEU A 262 -4.88 -13.77 -5.96
N GLU A 263 -5.89 -14.62 -6.01
CA GLU A 263 -6.32 -15.27 -7.25
C GLU A 263 -6.73 -14.22 -8.31
N LEU A 264 -7.44 -13.17 -7.92
CA LEU A 264 -7.76 -12.09 -8.85
C LEU A 264 -6.48 -11.43 -9.41
N ILE A 265 -5.46 -11.16 -8.58
CA ILE A 265 -4.16 -10.66 -9.04
C ILE A 265 -3.51 -11.61 -10.06
N LEU A 266 -3.54 -12.93 -9.82
CA LEU A 266 -3.03 -13.93 -10.76
C LEU A 266 -3.68 -13.81 -12.14
N TYR A 267 -5.02 -13.69 -12.19
CA TYR A 267 -5.73 -13.57 -13.46
C TYR A 267 -5.58 -12.21 -14.12
N LEU A 268 -5.42 -11.14 -13.34
CA LEU A 268 -5.14 -9.81 -13.87
C LEU A 268 -3.70 -9.65 -14.37
N THR A 269 -2.76 -10.44 -13.87
CA THR A 269 -1.38 -10.41 -14.34
C THR A 269 -1.33 -10.82 -15.82
N SER A 270 -0.99 -9.85 -16.66
CA SER A 270 -0.81 -10.04 -18.09
C SER A 270 0.43 -10.92 -18.37
N PRO A 271 0.57 -11.48 -19.58
CA PRO A 271 1.77 -12.20 -19.98
C PRO A 271 3.06 -11.37 -19.90
N GLY A 272 2.96 -10.03 -19.85
CA GLY A 272 4.10 -9.12 -19.62
C GLY A 272 4.51 -9.00 -18.15
N GLY A 273 3.82 -9.68 -17.22
CA GLY A 273 4.14 -9.66 -15.79
C GLY A 273 3.54 -8.48 -15.02
N THR A 274 2.79 -7.61 -15.68
CA THR A 274 2.14 -6.44 -15.07
C THR A 274 0.63 -6.60 -15.00
N VAL A 275 0.03 -5.96 -13.99
CA VAL A 275 -1.41 -5.82 -13.81
C VAL A 275 -1.89 -4.56 -14.55
N PRO A 276 -2.93 -4.67 -15.40
CA PRO A 276 -3.56 -3.54 -16.07
C PRO A 276 -4.02 -2.43 -15.10
N GLN A 277 -3.94 -1.18 -15.53
CA GLN A 277 -4.29 -0.04 -14.70
C GLN A 277 -5.80 0.21 -14.78
N ILE A 278 -6.49 0.10 -13.64
CA ILE A 278 -7.93 0.42 -13.57
C ILE A 278 -8.13 1.46 -12.49
N GLY A 279 -8.88 2.50 -12.83
CA GLY A 279 -9.23 3.58 -11.92
C GLY A 279 -8.00 4.33 -11.42
N ASP A 280 -8.09 4.81 -10.19
CA ASP A 280 -7.02 5.58 -9.58
C ASP A 280 -5.82 4.72 -9.10
N ASN A 281 -4.62 5.29 -9.16
CA ASN A 281 -3.38 4.78 -8.58
C ASN A 281 -2.57 5.95 -7.98
N ASP A 282 -2.37 5.94 -6.66
CA ASP A 282 -1.49 6.86 -5.93
C ASP A 282 -0.24 6.20 -5.37
N ASP A 283 0.17 5.06 -5.94
CA ASP A 283 1.30 4.28 -5.49
C ASP A 283 1.23 3.80 -4.03
N GLY A 284 0.04 3.82 -3.40
CA GLY A 284 -0.15 3.42 -2.01
C GLY A 284 0.38 2.01 -1.69
N ARG A 285 1.24 1.93 -0.66
CA ARG A 285 1.84 0.70 -0.11
C ARG A 285 1.80 0.72 1.42
N LEU A 286 1.51 -0.41 2.04
CA LEU A 286 1.67 -0.56 3.49
C LEU A 286 3.15 -0.78 3.86
N LEU A 287 3.81 -1.71 3.17
CA LEU A 287 5.23 -2.04 3.35
C LEU A 287 5.89 -2.23 1.99
N ILE A 288 7.04 -1.58 1.81
CA ILE A 288 7.92 -1.76 0.65
C ILE A 288 9.18 -2.45 1.18
N LEU A 289 9.36 -3.73 0.83
CA LEU A 289 10.48 -4.55 1.33
C LEU A 289 11.54 -4.82 0.26
N SER A 290 11.31 -4.38 -0.97
CA SER A 290 12.21 -4.53 -2.10
C SER A 290 12.18 -3.26 -2.95
N ASP A 291 13.34 -2.94 -3.54
CA ASP A 291 13.51 -1.86 -4.53
C ASP A 291 12.93 -0.50 -4.11
N TYR A 292 12.98 -0.13 -2.83
CA TYR A 292 12.60 1.23 -2.43
C TYR A 292 13.62 2.27 -2.97
N PRO A 293 13.20 3.41 -3.55
CA PRO A 293 11.81 3.82 -3.84
C PRO A 293 11.30 3.38 -5.23
N ASP A 294 12.15 2.77 -6.06
CA ASP A 294 11.96 2.44 -7.49
C ASP A 294 11.15 1.15 -7.79
N TRP A 295 10.44 0.62 -6.81
CA TRP A 295 9.72 -0.66 -6.92
C TRP A 295 8.70 -0.68 -8.09
N PRO A 296 8.44 -1.83 -8.74
CA PRO A 296 7.62 -1.85 -9.96
C PRO A 296 6.11 -1.65 -9.68
N ARG A 297 5.56 -0.47 -10.01
CA ARG A 297 4.17 -0.04 -9.68
C ARG A 297 3.07 -0.99 -10.12
N HIS A 298 3.19 -1.52 -11.33
CA HIS A 298 2.21 -2.42 -11.94
C HIS A 298 2.54 -3.91 -11.76
N ASP A 299 3.68 -4.27 -11.14
CA ASP A 299 4.00 -5.66 -10.85
C ASP A 299 3.52 -6.02 -9.44
N HIS A 300 2.44 -6.78 -9.37
CA HIS A 300 1.83 -7.20 -8.10
C HIS A 300 2.23 -8.63 -7.73
N ARG A 301 3.13 -9.28 -8.50
CA ARG A 301 3.46 -10.70 -8.37
C ARG A 301 4.21 -11.02 -7.07
N TYR A 302 4.80 -10.02 -6.40
CA TYR A 302 5.35 -10.21 -5.05
C TYR A 302 4.28 -10.72 -4.06
N LEU A 303 3.03 -10.27 -4.20
CA LEU A 303 1.90 -10.76 -3.40
C LEU A 303 1.57 -12.22 -3.72
N LEU A 304 1.69 -12.63 -4.99
CA LEU A 304 1.53 -14.04 -5.39
C LEU A 304 2.65 -14.91 -4.80
N GLY A 305 3.88 -14.42 -4.75
CA GLY A 305 4.97 -15.16 -4.12
C GLY A 305 4.76 -15.37 -2.62
N ILE A 306 4.29 -14.34 -1.91
CA ILE A 306 3.86 -14.46 -0.51
C ILE A 306 2.68 -15.44 -0.40
N GLY A 307 1.70 -15.31 -1.30
CA GLY A 307 0.53 -16.17 -1.44
C GLY A 307 0.88 -17.65 -1.62
N ALA A 308 1.87 -17.95 -2.46
CA ALA A 308 2.36 -19.29 -2.70
C ALA A 308 2.89 -19.92 -1.40
N VAL A 309 3.64 -19.16 -0.60
CA VAL A 309 4.18 -19.63 0.68
C VAL A 309 3.08 -19.86 1.70
N ILE A 310 2.11 -18.95 1.85
CA ILE A 310 1.08 -19.07 2.88
C ILE A 310 0.01 -20.12 2.53
N PHE A 311 -0.40 -20.21 1.26
CA PHE A 311 -1.47 -21.12 0.80
C PHE A 311 -0.96 -22.41 0.14
N ASN A 312 0.35 -22.55 -0.07
CA ASN A 312 0.94 -23.69 -0.79
C ASN A 312 0.35 -23.85 -2.21
N ARG A 313 0.27 -22.73 -2.94
CA ARG A 313 -0.36 -22.62 -4.27
C ARG A 313 0.69 -22.65 -5.38
N GLU A 314 0.62 -23.71 -6.20
CA GLU A 314 1.58 -24.01 -7.28
C GLU A 314 1.49 -23.03 -8.47
N ASP A 315 0.29 -22.54 -8.75
CA ASP A 315 -0.01 -21.54 -9.79
C ASP A 315 0.44 -20.13 -9.38
N PHE A 316 0.28 -19.76 -8.10
CA PHE A 316 0.84 -18.51 -7.57
C PHE A 316 2.37 -18.50 -7.67
N LYS A 317 3.00 -19.64 -7.38
CA LYS A 317 4.45 -19.84 -7.57
C LYS A 317 4.84 -19.74 -9.04
N ALA A 318 4.06 -20.32 -9.95
CA ALA A 318 4.34 -20.30 -11.39
C ALA A 318 4.26 -18.90 -12.02
N ALA A 319 3.45 -18.00 -11.46
CA ALA A 319 3.36 -16.61 -11.91
C ALA A 319 4.60 -15.77 -11.56
N CYS A 320 5.43 -16.23 -10.62
CA CYS A 320 6.64 -15.52 -10.19
C CYS A 320 7.86 -15.97 -11.02
N ASP A 321 8.64 -15.03 -11.56
CA ASP A 321 9.88 -15.35 -12.28
C ASP A 321 10.95 -15.94 -11.34
N ILE A 322 11.10 -15.31 -10.16
CA ILE A 322 12.00 -15.70 -9.08
C ILE A 322 11.28 -15.58 -7.73
N CYS A 323 11.92 -16.02 -6.65
CA CYS A 323 11.40 -15.77 -5.30
C CYS A 323 11.42 -14.27 -5.00
N PRO A 324 10.27 -13.63 -4.73
CA PRO A 324 10.26 -12.22 -4.34
C PRO A 324 11.05 -12.01 -3.05
N GLU A 325 11.75 -10.88 -2.93
CA GLU A 325 12.53 -10.56 -1.73
C GLU A 325 11.64 -10.40 -0.49
N GLU A 326 10.38 -10.03 -0.67
CA GLU A 326 9.37 -9.99 0.39
C GLU A 326 9.25 -11.32 1.11
N VAL A 327 9.33 -12.45 0.40
CA VAL A 327 9.30 -13.78 1.02
C VAL A 327 10.47 -13.95 1.99
N PHE A 328 11.67 -13.50 1.60
CA PHE A 328 12.84 -13.55 2.47
C PHE A 328 12.67 -12.64 3.69
N TRP A 329 12.25 -11.39 3.51
CA TRP A 329 12.09 -10.46 4.64
C TRP A 329 10.96 -10.87 5.60
N LEU A 330 9.87 -11.43 5.08
CA LEU A 330 8.71 -11.82 5.88
C LEU A 330 8.84 -13.19 6.52
N TYR A 331 9.57 -14.15 5.91
CA TYR A 331 9.62 -15.54 6.37
C TYR A 331 11.04 -16.06 6.65
N GLY A 332 12.07 -15.27 6.35
CA GLY A 332 13.46 -15.69 6.41
C GLY A 332 13.79 -16.81 5.42
N ILE A 333 14.92 -17.48 5.66
CA ILE A 333 15.40 -18.59 4.81
C ILE A 333 14.37 -19.70 4.67
N LYS A 334 13.63 -20.02 5.75
CA LYS A 334 12.59 -21.06 5.73
C LYS A 334 11.45 -20.75 4.75
N GLY A 335 11.12 -19.47 4.55
CA GLY A 335 10.13 -19.05 3.56
C GLY A 335 10.61 -19.26 2.15
N VAL A 336 11.86 -18.88 1.87
CA VAL A 336 12.51 -19.08 0.58
C VAL A 336 12.63 -20.57 0.26
N GLU A 337 13.04 -21.38 1.24
CA GLU A 337 13.05 -22.84 1.12
C GLU A 337 11.66 -23.36 0.79
N LYS A 338 10.63 -22.98 1.55
CA LYS A 338 9.25 -23.40 1.29
C LYS A 338 8.81 -23.02 -0.13
N PHE A 339 9.08 -21.79 -0.56
CA PHE A 339 8.77 -21.32 -1.91
C PHE A 339 9.47 -22.14 -3.00
N ASN A 340 10.74 -22.50 -2.79
CA ASN A 340 11.51 -23.30 -3.73
C ASN A 340 11.08 -24.78 -3.79
N HIS A 341 10.50 -25.32 -2.72
CA HIS A 341 9.99 -26.69 -2.69
C HIS A 341 8.63 -26.84 -3.40
N ILE A 342 7.88 -25.74 -3.58
CA ILE A 342 6.62 -25.77 -4.34
C ILE A 342 6.94 -26.02 -5.81
N ILE A 343 6.39 -27.09 -6.37
CA ILE A 343 6.50 -27.41 -7.79
C ILE A 343 5.53 -26.48 -8.53
N PRO A 344 5.98 -25.62 -9.45
CA PRO A 344 5.09 -24.70 -10.14
C PRO A 344 4.16 -25.44 -11.12
N ASP A 345 2.87 -25.14 -11.07
CA ASP A 345 1.92 -25.53 -12.11
C ASP A 345 2.03 -24.55 -13.27
N LYS A 346 2.69 -24.96 -14.35
CA LYS A 346 2.89 -24.15 -15.56
C LYS A 346 1.74 -24.26 -16.57
N SER A 347 0.59 -24.82 -16.16
CA SER A 347 -0.59 -24.89 -16.99
C SER A 347 -1.06 -23.48 -17.35
N SER A 348 -1.31 -23.24 -18.65
CA SER A 348 -1.81 -21.96 -19.15
C SER A 348 -3.15 -21.61 -18.51
N LEU A 349 -3.26 -20.39 -17.99
CA LEU A 349 -4.51 -19.91 -17.40
C LEU A 349 -5.57 -19.80 -18.50
N LYS A 350 -6.83 -20.04 -18.11
CA LYS A 350 -7.97 -19.85 -19.00
C LYS A 350 -8.61 -18.49 -18.78
N SER A 351 -9.36 -18.02 -19.76
CA SER A 351 -10.22 -16.84 -19.63
C SER A 351 -11.15 -16.99 -18.42
N ARG A 352 -11.40 -15.90 -17.71
CA ARG A 352 -12.21 -15.88 -16.48
C ARG A 352 -13.03 -14.61 -16.38
N ALA A 353 -14.26 -14.76 -15.92
CA ALA A 353 -15.14 -13.66 -15.56
C ALA A 353 -15.21 -13.51 -14.05
N PHE A 354 -14.99 -12.30 -13.57
CA PHE A 354 -15.21 -11.85 -12.20
C PHE A 354 -16.47 -10.97 -12.23
N PHE A 355 -17.64 -11.63 -12.11
CA PHE A 355 -18.93 -10.99 -12.33
C PHE A 355 -19.26 -9.93 -11.26
N ASP A 356 -18.82 -10.08 -10.03
CA ASP A 356 -19.07 -9.09 -8.99
C ASP A 356 -18.17 -7.87 -9.19
N ALA A 357 -16.91 -8.12 -9.56
CA ALA A 357 -15.94 -7.10 -9.92
C ALA A 357 -16.26 -6.39 -11.24
N GLY A 358 -17.02 -7.02 -12.14
CA GLY A 358 -17.19 -6.53 -13.50
C GLY A 358 -15.91 -6.61 -14.32
N LEU A 359 -15.06 -7.62 -14.08
CA LEU A 359 -13.80 -7.78 -14.80
C LEU A 359 -13.82 -9.07 -15.62
N PHE A 360 -13.57 -8.96 -16.92
CA PHE A 360 -13.59 -10.08 -17.86
C PHE A 360 -12.22 -10.23 -18.50
N VAL A 361 -11.50 -11.27 -18.08
CA VAL A 361 -10.18 -11.62 -18.59
C VAL A 361 -10.34 -12.61 -19.73
N ILE A 362 -9.86 -12.24 -20.91
CA ILE A 362 -9.75 -13.11 -22.08
C ILE A 362 -8.27 -13.33 -22.31
N ARG A 363 -7.80 -14.58 -22.34
CA ARG A 363 -6.37 -14.84 -22.46
C ARG A 363 -6.06 -16.10 -23.25
N ASN A 364 -4.92 -16.06 -23.93
CA ASN A 364 -4.26 -17.16 -24.60
C ASN A 364 -2.76 -17.07 -24.30
N ASP A 365 -2.36 -17.59 -23.14
CA ASP A 365 -0.99 -17.45 -22.63
C ASP A 365 0.06 -18.08 -23.54
N ASP A 366 -0.30 -19.13 -24.28
CA ASP A 366 0.60 -19.80 -25.24
C ASP A 366 1.10 -18.83 -26.33
N LYS A 367 0.26 -17.85 -26.71
CA LYS A 367 0.60 -16.78 -27.65
C LYS A 367 0.85 -15.43 -26.97
N LYS A 368 0.80 -15.39 -25.63
CA LYS A 368 0.87 -14.16 -24.84
C LYS A 368 -0.17 -13.10 -25.24
N ASP A 369 -1.34 -13.54 -25.72
CA ASP A 369 -2.46 -12.65 -26.00
C ASP A 369 -3.32 -12.51 -24.73
N TYR A 370 -3.67 -11.28 -24.37
CA TYR A 370 -4.46 -10.97 -23.19
C TYR A 370 -5.34 -9.76 -23.42
N ALA A 371 -6.58 -9.82 -22.96
CA ALA A 371 -7.47 -8.67 -22.93
C ALA A 371 -8.21 -8.62 -21.59
N LEU A 372 -8.34 -7.40 -21.07
CA LEU A 372 -9.18 -7.11 -19.94
C LEU A 372 -10.30 -6.18 -20.40
N ILE A 373 -11.54 -6.65 -20.23
CA ILE A 373 -12.73 -5.82 -20.42
C ILE A 373 -13.28 -5.50 -19.05
N ARG A 374 -13.42 -4.22 -18.76
CA ARG A 374 -13.96 -3.73 -17.51
C ARG A 374 -15.39 -3.25 -17.69
N THR A 375 -16.30 -3.80 -16.93
CA THR A 375 -17.67 -3.33 -16.77
C THR A 375 -17.83 -2.70 -15.39
N ARG A 376 -19.02 -2.18 -15.12
CA ARG A 376 -19.39 -1.72 -13.79
C ARG A 376 -19.34 -2.88 -12.78
N THR A 377 -18.91 -2.57 -11.55
CA THR A 377 -18.97 -3.51 -10.43
C THR A 377 -20.43 -3.76 -10.02
N ASN A 378 -20.76 -5.01 -9.68
CA ASN A 378 -22.09 -5.38 -9.17
C ASN A 378 -22.21 -5.18 -7.65
N SER A 379 -21.38 -4.31 -7.07
CA SER A 379 -21.49 -3.93 -5.67
C SER A 379 -22.80 -3.16 -5.42
N LYS A 380 -23.44 -3.44 -4.29
CA LYS A 380 -24.64 -2.70 -3.87
C LYS A 380 -24.32 -1.28 -3.39
N ASN A 381 -23.09 -1.03 -2.93
CA ASN A 381 -22.62 0.26 -2.44
C ASN A 381 -21.13 0.47 -2.78
N PRO A 382 -20.75 0.52 -4.06
CA PRO A 382 -19.36 0.76 -4.42
C PRO A 382 -19.00 2.20 -4.05
N PRO A 383 -17.89 2.44 -3.35
CA PRO A 383 -17.29 3.76 -3.25
C PRO A 383 -16.84 4.16 -4.64
N THR A 384 -17.20 5.37 -5.05
CA THR A 384 -17.00 5.87 -6.42
C THR A 384 -15.80 6.80 -6.55
N ALA A 385 -15.13 7.12 -5.44
CA ALA A 385 -14.03 8.09 -5.42
C ALA A 385 -12.90 7.70 -6.38
N HIS A 386 -12.61 6.40 -6.51
CA HIS A 386 -11.49 5.88 -7.31
C HIS A 386 -11.86 5.29 -8.67
N ALA A 387 -13.16 5.24 -8.98
CA ALA A 387 -13.64 4.73 -10.26
C ALA A 387 -13.62 5.82 -11.35
N HIS A 388 -13.20 5.45 -12.56
CA HIS A 388 -13.30 6.29 -13.74
C HIS A 388 -14.64 6.08 -14.48
N ASN A 389 -14.89 6.90 -15.50
CA ASN A 389 -16.00 6.72 -16.46
C ASN A 389 -15.59 5.76 -17.59
N ASP A 390 -15.08 4.59 -17.22
CA ASP A 390 -14.38 3.61 -18.05
C ASP A 390 -15.21 2.32 -18.24
N THR A 391 -16.54 2.42 -18.22
CA THR A 391 -17.39 1.24 -18.41
C THR A 391 -17.26 0.73 -19.84
N LEU A 392 -17.06 -0.58 -20.01
CA LEU A 392 -16.72 -1.27 -21.26
C LEU A 392 -15.33 -0.93 -21.82
N SER A 393 -14.43 -0.37 -21.00
CA SER A 393 -13.05 -0.15 -21.42
C SER A 393 -12.32 -1.47 -21.71
N LEU A 394 -11.41 -1.40 -22.69
CA LEU A 394 -10.55 -2.50 -23.12
C LEU A 394 -9.08 -2.15 -22.87
N GLU A 395 -8.38 -3.03 -22.16
CA GLU A 395 -6.93 -3.12 -22.23
C GLU A 395 -6.53 -4.39 -23.00
N LEU A 396 -5.52 -4.31 -23.86
CA LEU A 396 -5.18 -5.35 -24.84
C LEU A 396 -3.67 -5.53 -24.98
N TRP A 397 -3.24 -6.78 -24.93
CA TRP A 397 -1.89 -7.24 -25.24
C TRP A 397 -1.95 -8.29 -26.34
N ILE A 398 -1.04 -8.18 -27.31
CA ILE A 398 -0.88 -9.14 -28.41
C ILE A 398 0.60 -9.49 -28.50
N ASP A 399 0.92 -10.79 -28.52
CA ASP A 399 2.31 -11.28 -28.50
C ASP A 399 3.14 -10.72 -27.32
N GLY A 400 2.48 -10.47 -26.18
CA GLY A 400 3.11 -9.93 -24.97
C GLY A 400 3.30 -8.41 -24.94
N GLU A 401 3.02 -7.70 -26.04
CA GLU A 401 3.16 -6.25 -26.13
C GLU A 401 1.81 -5.55 -25.87
N SER A 402 1.83 -4.46 -25.09
CA SER A 402 0.64 -3.67 -24.80
C SER A 402 0.22 -2.84 -26.02
N ILE A 403 -1.02 -3.04 -26.50
CA ILE A 403 -1.61 -2.36 -27.66
C ILE A 403 -2.56 -1.25 -27.21
N PHE A 404 -3.44 -1.57 -26.25
CA PHE A 404 -4.37 -0.61 -25.64
C PHE A 404 -4.15 -0.63 -24.13
N ILE A 405 -3.86 0.53 -23.58
CA ILE A 405 -3.64 0.72 -22.14
C ILE A 405 -4.57 1.79 -21.60
N ASP A 406 -4.84 1.73 -20.31
CA ASP A 406 -5.50 2.80 -19.57
C ASP A 406 -4.57 4.04 -19.48
N PRO A 407 -5.11 5.27 -19.57
CA PRO A 407 -4.31 6.50 -19.44
C PRO A 407 -3.75 6.70 -18.03
N GLY A 408 -4.24 5.94 -17.06
CA GLY A 408 -3.89 6.06 -15.66
C GLY A 408 -4.48 7.31 -15.01
N THR A 409 -3.89 7.68 -13.89
CA THR A 409 -4.46 8.69 -12.99
C THR A 409 -3.95 10.11 -13.25
N TYR A 410 -2.76 10.22 -13.84
CA TYR A 410 -2.00 11.45 -14.06
C TYR A 410 -1.65 12.22 -12.79
N CYS A 411 -2.63 12.79 -12.09
CA CYS A 411 -2.43 13.48 -10.82
C CYS A 411 -3.65 13.29 -9.91
N TYR A 412 -3.52 13.59 -8.61
CA TYR A 412 -4.64 13.56 -7.66
C TYR A 412 -5.18 14.95 -7.35
N THR A 413 -4.33 15.82 -6.83
CA THR A 413 -4.70 17.11 -6.20
C THR A 413 -4.18 18.31 -6.98
N LEU A 414 -3.02 18.16 -7.63
CA LEU A 414 -2.26 19.23 -8.29
C LEU A 414 -3.03 19.98 -9.39
N ASP A 415 -3.78 19.24 -10.23
CA ASP A 415 -4.50 19.80 -11.37
C ASP A 415 -5.88 19.14 -11.52
N SER A 416 -6.91 19.81 -11.01
CA SER A 416 -8.29 19.31 -11.06
C SER A 416 -8.85 19.16 -12.48
N MET A 417 -8.38 19.94 -13.46
CA MET A 417 -8.86 19.84 -14.83
C MET A 417 -8.32 18.58 -15.50
N ASN A 418 -7.00 18.36 -15.41
CA ASN A 418 -6.40 17.14 -15.95
C ASN A 418 -6.85 15.91 -15.17
N ARG A 419 -6.97 16.00 -13.84
CA ARG A 419 -7.60 14.96 -13.02
C ARG A 419 -8.95 14.50 -13.58
N ASN A 420 -9.87 15.44 -13.84
CA ASN A 420 -11.18 15.12 -14.39
C ASN A 420 -11.10 14.59 -15.84
N LYS A 421 -10.18 15.13 -16.64
CA LYS A 421 -9.94 14.64 -18.00
C LYS A 421 -9.50 13.18 -18.01
N PHE A 422 -8.51 12.79 -17.21
CA PHE A 422 -8.02 11.40 -17.17
C PHE A 422 -9.07 10.40 -16.66
N ARG A 423 -10.04 10.86 -15.85
CA ARG A 423 -11.18 10.05 -15.40
C ARG A 423 -12.32 9.94 -16.41
N SER A 424 -12.29 10.73 -17.48
CA SER A 424 -13.39 10.85 -18.43
C SER A 424 -13.48 9.67 -19.39
N THR A 425 -14.68 9.40 -19.90
CA THR A 425 -14.97 8.38 -20.93
C THR A 425 -14.11 8.61 -22.16
N TYR A 426 -13.86 9.88 -22.51
CA TYR A 426 -13.03 10.27 -23.63
C TYR A 426 -11.61 9.71 -23.60
N MET A 427 -11.03 9.53 -22.42
CA MET A 427 -9.64 9.07 -22.27
C MET A 427 -9.50 7.54 -22.25
N HIS A 428 -10.60 6.79 -22.32
CA HIS A 428 -10.58 5.33 -22.23
C HIS A 428 -10.99 4.65 -23.54
N ASN A 429 -10.54 3.41 -23.74
CA ASN A 429 -10.85 2.60 -24.93
C ASN A 429 -12.28 2.04 -24.85
N THR A 430 -13.29 2.90 -24.96
CA THR A 430 -14.71 2.55 -24.86
C THR A 430 -15.57 3.40 -25.81
N LEU A 431 -16.88 3.16 -25.82
CA LEU A 431 -17.85 3.92 -26.60
C LEU A 431 -18.22 5.24 -25.88
N ARG A 432 -18.18 6.35 -26.62
CA ARG A 432 -18.71 7.65 -26.20
C ARG A 432 -19.79 8.10 -27.18
N LEU A 433 -21.00 8.37 -26.70
CA LEU A 433 -22.13 8.83 -27.53
C LEU A 433 -22.25 10.35 -27.43
N ASP A 434 -22.33 11.03 -28.58
CA ASP A 434 -22.55 12.50 -28.69
C ASP A 434 -21.61 13.38 -27.84
N GLY A 435 -20.43 12.87 -27.49
CA GLY A 435 -19.49 13.60 -26.62
C GLY A 435 -19.89 13.62 -25.15
N GLU A 436 -20.89 12.86 -24.73
CA GLU A 436 -21.33 12.80 -23.34
C GLU A 436 -20.51 11.81 -22.51
N GLU A 437 -20.42 12.10 -21.21
CA GLU A 437 -19.81 11.20 -20.24
C GLU A 437 -20.75 10.06 -19.87
N ILE A 438 -20.19 8.87 -19.62
CA ILE A 438 -20.92 7.76 -18.98
C ILE A 438 -21.16 8.18 -17.52
N ASN A 439 -22.24 8.91 -17.29
CA ASN A 439 -22.65 9.35 -15.96
C ASN A 439 -23.47 8.26 -15.27
N TYR A 440 -23.18 8.06 -13.99
CA TYR A 440 -23.92 7.21 -13.06
C TYR A 440 -25.17 7.88 -12.49
#